data_AF-A0A7X9EYJ0-F1
#
_entry.id   AF-A0A7X9EYJ0-F1
#
_cell.length_a   1.000
_cell.length_b   1.000
_cell.length_c   1.000
_cell.angle_alpha   90.00
_cell.angle_beta   90.00
_cell.angle_gamma   90.00
#
_symmetry.space_group_name_H-M   'P 1'
#
loop_
_entity.id
_entity.type
_entity.pdbx_description
1 polymer ?
#
loop_
_entity_poly.entity_id
_entity_poly.type
_entity_poly.pdbx_seq_one_letter_code
_entity_poly.pdbx_strand_id
1 'polypeptide(L)'
;MTEEQRHRGAQPGNTNALKHGFYSPRFSPLEARDLDVALRNGVEDEIALLRITIRRVFDLATEEGEDTETWFKALSTLGLASTRLAGLVRTQKIIQGDSSSVASALSQALGEVCDELGIH
;
A
#
# COMPACT_ATOMS: atom_id res chain seq x y z
N MET A 1 28.97 -25.54 -14.36
CA MET A 1 28.03 -24.85 -13.46
C MET A 1 28.62 -23.49 -13.18
N THR A 2 28.14 -22.44 -13.84
CA THR A 2 28.62 -21.06 -13.68
C THR A 2 27.68 -20.33 -12.73
N GLU A 3 28.18 -19.90 -11.58
CA GLU A 3 27.43 -19.10 -10.61
C GLU A 3 27.27 -17.66 -11.13
N GLU A 4 26.02 -17.22 -11.30
CA GLU A 4 25.70 -15.83 -11.61
C GLU A 4 25.93 -14.95 -10.37
N GLN A 5 26.92 -14.05 -10.45
CA GLN A 5 27.20 -13.07 -9.41
C GLN A 5 26.04 -12.06 -9.31
N ARG A 6 25.30 -12.08 -8.19
CA ARG A 6 24.21 -11.12 -7.93
C ARG A 6 24.77 -9.71 -7.80
N HIS A 7 24.29 -8.78 -8.62
CA HIS A 7 24.68 -7.37 -8.53
C HIS A 7 24.26 -6.76 -7.19
N ARG A 8 25.20 -6.04 -6.56
CA ARG A 8 24.97 -5.34 -5.30
C ARG A 8 23.78 -4.38 -5.46
N GLY A 9 22.86 -4.39 -4.49
CA GLY A 9 21.71 -3.50 -4.46
C GLY A 9 22.10 -2.02 -4.49
N ALA A 10 21.12 -1.17 -4.77
CA ALA A 10 21.29 0.29 -4.80
C ALA A 10 21.84 0.81 -3.46
N GLN A 11 22.68 1.86 -3.52
CA GLN A 11 23.22 2.54 -2.35
C GLN A 11 22.09 3.08 -1.46
N PRO A 12 22.19 2.99 -0.11
CA PRO A 12 21.25 3.65 0.80
C PRO A 12 21.18 5.15 0.49
N GLY A 13 19.97 5.69 0.30
CA GLY A 13 19.77 7.09 -0.11
C GLY A 13 19.78 7.34 -1.62
N ASN A 14 19.87 6.30 -2.45
CA ASN A 14 19.77 6.43 -3.90
C ASN A 14 18.36 6.86 -4.35
N THR A 15 18.21 8.13 -4.71
CA THR A 15 16.96 8.69 -5.26
C THR A 15 16.81 8.48 -6.78
N ASN A 16 17.69 7.72 -7.44
CA ASN A 16 17.55 7.44 -8.88
C ASN A 16 16.26 6.69 -9.21
N ALA A 17 15.71 5.88 -8.30
CA ALA A 17 14.38 5.29 -8.53
C ALA A 17 13.25 6.33 -8.52
N LEU A 18 13.43 7.48 -7.85
CA LEU A 18 12.47 8.59 -7.85
C LEU A 18 12.68 9.52 -9.06
N LYS A 19 13.94 9.73 -9.48
CA LYS A 19 14.30 10.61 -10.61
C LYS A 19 14.30 9.93 -11.98
N HIS A 20 14.42 8.61 -12.01
CA HIS A 20 14.62 7.79 -13.21
C HIS A 20 13.95 6.41 -13.09
N GLY A 21 13.05 6.22 -12.11
CA GLY A 21 12.26 4.99 -12.00
C GLY A 21 11.39 4.77 -13.23
N PHE A 22 10.85 3.56 -13.35
CA PHE A 22 10.11 3.06 -14.52
C PHE A 22 9.03 4.02 -15.09
N TYR A 23 8.52 4.96 -14.27
CA TYR A 23 7.49 5.93 -14.66
C TYR A 23 7.97 7.39 -14.79
N SER A 24 9.21 7.71 -14.43
CA SER A 24 9.72 9.09 -14.37
C SER A 24 9.71 9.88 -15.70
N PRO A 25 9.92 9.29 -16.89
CA PRO A 25 10.04 10.09 -18.12
C PRO A 25 8.73 10.56 -18.75
N ARG A 26 7.54 10.24 -18.20
CA ARG A 26 6.26 10.40 -18.91
C ARG A 26 5.19 11.25 -18.23
N PHE A 27 5.44 11.77 -17.03
CA PHE A 27 4.42 12.55 -16.33
C PHE A 27 4.54 14.04 -16.63
N SER A 28 3.43 14.64 -17.04
CA SER A 28 3.20 16.07 -17.04
C SER A 28 3.25 16.63 -15.61
N PRO A 29 3.46 17.95 -15.42
CA PRO A 29 3.47 18.56 -14.08
C PRO A 29 2.19 18.33 -13.26
N LEU A 30 1.06 18.13 -13.93
CA LEU A 30 -0.23 17.78 -13.30
C LEU A 30 -0.21 16.33 -12.82
N GLU A 31 0.20 15.39 -13.66
CA GLU A 31 0.30 13.98 -13.29
C GLU A 31 1.36 13.72 -12.22
N ALA A 32 2.42 14.52 -12.16
CA ALA A 32 3.41 14.46 -11.09
C ALA A 32 2.84 14.95 -9.74
N ARG A 33 1.94 15.94 -9.76
CA ARG A 33 1.20 16.38 -8.56
C ARG A 33 0.15 15.37 -8.14
N ASP A 34 -0.58 14.80 -9.09
CA ASP A 34 -1.57 13.75 -8.82
C ASP A 34 -0.87 12.50 -8.28
N LEU A 35 0.33 12.18 -8.78
CA LEU A 35 1.19 11.15 -8.24
C LEU A 35 1.66 11.49 -6.82
N ASP A 36 2.05 12.74 -6.52
CA ASP A 36 2.42 13.16 -5.17
C ASP A 36 1.22 13.06 -4.19
N VAL A 37 0.01 13.38 -4.65
CA VAL A 37 -1.23 13.22 -3.86
C VAL A 37 -1.55 11.74 -3.64
N ALA A 38 -1.44 10.90 -4.69
CA ALA A 38 -1.62 9.46 -4.60
C ALA A 38 -0.58 8.83 -3.65
N LEU A 39 0.68 9.24 -3.74
CA LEU A 39 1.76 8.79 -2.85
C LEU A 39 1.54 9.18 -1.39
N ARG A 40 0.87 10.31 -1.12
CA ARG A 40 0.53 10.76 0.25
C ARG A 40 -0.65 9.99 0.85
N ASN A 41 -1.60 9.54 0.04
CA ASN A 41 -2.78 8.82 0.51
C ASN A 41 -2.60 7.29 0.57
N GLY A 42 -1.42 6.78 0.21
CA GLY A 42 -1.12 5.36 0.23
C GLY A 42 -1.95 4.58 -0.79
N VAL A 43 -2.45 3.40 -0.42
CA VAL A 43 -3.25 2.50 -1.28
C VAL A 43 -4.71 2.38 -0.83
N GLU A 44 -5.25 3.41 -0.18
CA GLU A 44 -6.60 3.40 0.40
C GLU A 44 -7.69 3.32 -0.66
N ASP A 45 -7.54 4.07 -1.76
CA ASP A 45 -8.50 4.10 -2.86
C ASP A 45 -8.52 2.75 -3.60
N GLU A 46 -7.37 2.12 -3.79
CA GLU A 46 -7.26 0.78 -4.37
C GLU A 46 -7.90 -0.28 -3.46
N ILE A 47 -7.73 -0.18 -2.14
CA ILE A 47 -8.42 -1.04 -1.16
C ILE A 47 -9.93 -0.88 -1.27
N ALA A 48 -10.43 0.36 -1.34
CA ALA A 48 -11.85 0.66 -1.46
C ALA A 48 -12.43 0.11 -2.78
N LEU A 49 -11.76 0.37 -3.89
CA LEU A 49 -12.15 -0.12 -5.22
C LEU A 49 -12.17 -1.65 -5.28
N LEU A 50 -11.15 -2.31 -4.72
CA LEU A 50 -11.08 -3.77 -4.71
C LEU A 50 -12.19 -4.38 -3.86
N ARG A 51 -12.54 -3.79 -2.72
CA ARG A 51 -13.67 -4.23 -1.88
C ARG A 51 -15.01 -4.12 -2.62
N ILE A 52 -15.25 -2.99 -3.31
CA ILE A 52 -16.47 -2.80 -4.12
C ILE A 52 -16.52 -3.84 -5.24
N THR A 53 -15.39 -4.07 -5.91
CA THR A 53 -15.31 -5.03 -7.02
C THR A 53 -15.56 -6.46 -6.55
N ILE A 54 -14.98 -6.89 -5.43
CA ILE A 54 -15.24 -8.19 -4.79
C ILE A 54 -16.74 -8.36 -4.54
N ARG A 55 -17.40 -7.33 -3.99
CA ARG A 55 -18.84 -7.38 -3.73
C ARG A 55 -19.67 -7.49 -5.01
N ARG A 56 -19.36 -6.70 -6.05
CA ARG A 56 -20.05 -6.80 -7.35
C ARG A 56 -19.92 -8.18 -7.98
N VAL A 57 -18.73 -8.78 -7.91
CA VAL A 57 -18.50 -10.14 -8.43
C VAL A 57 -19.29 -11.18 -7.63
N PHE A 58 -19.39 -11.01 -6.32
CA PHE A 58 -20.23 -11.87 -5.48
C PHE A 58 -21.71 -11.74 -5.83
N ASP A 59 -22.21 -10.52 -6.00
CA ASP A 59 -23.61 -10.26 -6.36
C ASP A 59 -23.92 -10.88 -7.74
N LEU A 60 -23.08 -10.64 -8.76
CA LEU A 60 -23.21 -11.24 -10.09
C LEU A 60 -23.18 -12.76 -10.05
N ALA A 61 -22.24 -13.36 -9.29
CA ALA A 61 -22.17 -14.81 -9.16
C ALA A 61 -23.42 -15.40 -8.47
N THR A 62 -24.08 -14.63 -7.62
CA THR A 62 -25.32 -15.05 -6.95
C THR A 62 -26.54 -14.90 -7.86
N GLU A 63 -26.55 -13.90 -8.74
CA GLU A 63 -27.62 -13.64 -9.71
C GLU A 63 -27.55 -14.58 -10.93
N GLU A 64 -26.35 -14.86 -11.45
CA GLU A 64 -26.14 -15.63 -12.69
C GLU A 64 -25.71 -17.09 -12.44
N GLY A 65 -25.22 -17.41 -11.25
CA GLY A 65 -24.68 -18.72 -10.91
C GLY A 65 -25.75 -19.75 -10.57
N GLU A 66 -26.40 -20.33 -11.58
CA GLU A 66 -27.28 -21.49 -11.35
C GLU A 66 -26.50 -22.82 -11.30
N ASP A 67 -25.30 -22.88 -11.91
CA ASP A 67 -24.49 -24.09 -12.00
C ASP A 67 -23.26 -24.10 -11.07
N THR A 68 -22.87 -25.30 -10.64
CA THR A 68 -21.76 -25.54 -9.70
C THR A 68 -20.40 -25.06 -10.22
N GLU A 69 -20.17 -25.10 -11.54
CA GLU A 69 -18.89 -24.69 -12.14
C GLU A 69 -18.72 -23.17 -12.02
N THR A 70 -19.78 -22.41 -12.29
CA THR A 70 -19.82 -20.95 -12.14
C THR A 70 -19.55 -20.55 -10.68
N TRP A 71 -20.15 -21.24 -9.70
CA TRP A 71 -19.87 -21.01 -8.29
C TRP A 71 -18.41 -21.29 -7.91
N PHE A 72 -17.83 -22.38 -8.40
CA PHE A 72 -16.43 -22.72 -8.11
C PHE A 72 -15.46 -21.68 -8.68
N LYS A 73 -15.73 -21.19 -9.91
CA LYS A 73 -14.96 -20.11 -10.54
C LYS A 73 -15.09 -18.79 -9.77
N ALA A 74 -16.29 -18.44 -9.35
CA ALA A 74 -16.54 -17.24 -8.55
C ALA A 74 -15.78 -17.31 -7.21
N LEU A 75 -15.90 -18.43 -6.48
CA LEU A 75 -15.21 -18.64 -5.22
C LEU A 75 -13.69 -18.55 -5.36
N SER A 76 -13.13 -19.17 -6.41
CA SER A 76 -11.69 -19.13 -6.68
C SER A 76 -11.20 -17.71 -6.96
N THR A 77 -11.96 -16.96 -7.78
CA THR A 77 -11.68 -15.56 -8.11
C THR A 77 -11.73 -14.67 -6.86
N LEU A 78 -12.77 -14.83 -6.04
CA LEU A 78 -12.96 -14.08 -4.80
C LEU A 78 -11.87 -14.38 -3.77
N GLY A 79 -11.41 -15.64 -3.67
CA GLY A 79 -10.28 -16.02 -2.81
C GLY A 79 -8.96 -15.35 -3.23
N LEU A 80 -8.68 -15.31 -4.55
CA LEU A 80 -7.51 -14.62 -5.08
C LEU A 80 -7.58 -13.11 -4.83
N ALA A 81 -8.76 -12.50 -5.05
CA ALA A 81 -8.98 -11.08 -4.77
C ALA A 81 -8.82 -10.76 -3.28
N SER A 82 -9.31 -11.63 -2.38
CA SER A 82 -9.15 -11.49 -0.94
C SER A 82 -7.69 -11.55 -0.49
N THR A 83 -6.88 -12.41 -1.13
CA THR A 83 -5.43 -12.49 -0.88
C THR A 83 -4.72 -11.19 -1.28
N ARG A 84 -5.08 -10.63 -2.44
CA ARG A 84 -4.56 -9.33 -2.90
C ARG A 84 -4.97 -8.19 -1.96
N LEU A 85 -6.24 -8.18 -1.53
CA LEU A 85 -6.76 -7.21 -0.56
C LEU A 85 -6.00 -7.27 0.77
N ALA A 86 -5.73 -8.46 1.29
CA ALA A 86 -4.93 -8.63 2.49
C ALA A 86 -3.50 -8.08 2.33
N GLY A 87 -2.90 -8.26 1.14
CA GLY A 87 -1.64 -7.65 0.76
C GLY A 87 -1.71 -6.12 0.78
N LEU A 88 -2.69 -5.51 0.11
CA LEU A 88 -2.86 -4.06 0.07
C LEU A 88 -3.10 -3.46 1.46
N VAL A 89 -3.94 -4.08 2.29
CA VAL A 89 -4.18 -3.63 3.67
C VAL A 89 -2.91 -3.69 4.50
N ARG A 90 -2.10 -4.74 4.35
CA ARG A 90 -0.79 -4.82 5.01
C ARG A 90 0.14 -3.72 4.53
N THR A 91 0.20 -3.48 3.22
CA THR A 91 1.00 -2.40 2.62
C THR A 91 0.55 -1.04 3.14
N GLN A 92 -0.76 -0.77 3.21
CA GLN A 92 -1.27 0.48 3.77
C GLN A 92 -0.86 0.68 5.22
N LYS A 93 -0.93 -0.38 6.04
CA LYS A 93 -0.48 -0.32 7.43
C LYS A 93 1.02 -0.04 7.56
N ILE A 94 1.84 -0.54 6.64
CA ILE A 94 3.28 -0.24 6.58
C ILE A 94 3.50 1.22 6.13
N ILE A 95 2.77 1.70 5.12
CA ILE A 95 2.86 3.09 4.63
C ILE A 95 2.42 4.09 5.71
N GLN A 96 1.34 3.79 6.44
CA GLN A 96 0.86 4.61 7.56
C GLN A 96 1.73 4.50 8.83
N GLY A 97 2.61 3.50 8.91
CA GLY A 97 3.34 3.13 10.12
C GLY A 97 4.82 3.53 10.13
N ASP A 98 5.09 4.77 10.56
CA ASP A 98 6.25 5.22 11.37
C ASP A 98 6.01 6.62 12.01
N SER A 99 5.03 7.39 11.51
CA SER A 99 4.75 8.75 12.01
C SER A 99 4.10 8.79 13.40
N SER A 100 3.19 7.85 13.72
CA SER A 100 2.48 7.83 15.01
C SER A 100 3.36 7.37 16.16
N SER A 101 4.26 6.41 15.96
CA SER A 101 5.17 5.93 17.00
C SER A 101 6.25 6.95 17.34
N VAL A 102 6.82 7.61 16.32
CA VAL A 102 7.84 8.65 16.54
C VAL A 102 7.22 9.89 17.17
N ALA A 103 6.06 10.36 16.69
CA ALA A 103 5.38 11.51 17.30
C ALA A 103 4.94 11.22 18.75
N SER A 104 4.48 10.01 19.04
CA SER A 104 4.14 9.59 20.41
C SER A 104 5.39 9.50 21.29
N ALA A 105 6.49 8.93 20.79
CA ALA A 105 7.75 8.84 21.53
C ALA A 105 8.36 10.22 21.79
N LEU A 106 8.29 11.13 20.81
CA LEU A 106 8.72 12.52 20.97
C LEU A 106 7.84 13.28 21.97
N SER A 107 6.52 13.11 21.90
CA SER A 107 5.60 13.75 22.85
C SER A 107 5.82 13.24 24.27
N GLN A 108 6.08 11.95 24.42
CA GLN A 108 6.42 11.35 25.72
C GLN A 108 7.76 11.89 26.24
N ALA A 109 8.82 11.87 25.42
CA ALA A 109 10.13 12.35 25.83
C ALA A 109 10.12 13.86 26.17
N LEU A 110 9.37 14.67 25.42
CA LEU A 110 9.18 16.09 25.72
C LEU A 110 8.39 16.30 27.02
N GLY A 111 7.36 15.48 27.26
CA GLY A 111 6.61 15.51 28.53
C GLY A 111 7.50 15.21 29.73
N GLU A 112 8.33 14.16 29.65
CA GLU A 112 9.27 13.78 30.71
C GLU A 112 10.28 14.91 31.03
N VAL A 113 10.80 15.60 29.99
CA VAL A 113 11.71 16.74 30.17
C VAL A 113 10.99 17.98 30.74
N CYS A 114 9.77 18.25 30.30
CA CYS A 114 8.95 19.35 30.83
C CYS A 114 8.62 19.14 32.32
N ASP A 115 8.30 17.91 32.72
CA ASP A 115 8.06 17.53 34.11
C ASP A 115 9.34 17.68 34.97
N GLU A 116 10.49 17.26 34.45
CA GLU A 116 11.79 17.43 35.14
C GLU A 116 12.16 18.90 35.35
N LEU A 117 11.80 19.77 34.39
CA LEU A 117 12.05 21.21 34.44
C LEU A 117 10.97 21.99 35.20
N GLY A 118 9.88 21.35 35.65
CA GLY A 118 8.76 22.00 36.31
C GLY A 118 7.98 22.96 35.41
N ILE A 119 8.03 22.72 34.09
CA ILE A 119 7.32 23.51 33.08
C ILE A 119 6.02 22.78 32.79
N HIS A 120 4.91 23.27 33.35
CA HIS A 120 3.56 22.79 33.09
C HIS A 120 2.82 23.68 32.09
#